data_AF-A0A376MHF9-F1
#
_entry.id   AF-A0A376MHF9-F1
#
_cell.length_a   1.000
_cell.length_b   1.000
_cell.length_c   1.000
_cell.angle_alpha   90.00
_cell.angle_beta   90.00
_cell.angle_gamma   90.00
#
_symmetry.space_group_name_H-M   'P 1'
#
loop_
_entity.id
_entity.type
_entity.pdbx_description
1 polymer ?
#
loop_
_entity_poly.entity_id
_entity_poly.type
_entity_poly.pdbx_seq_one_letter_code
_entity_poly.pdbx_strand_id
1 'polypeptide(L)'
;MSLGEPDEKGRRRPVETNETVTLLVDSLITAIGEQQDTEALNAMGVPLDKNGWPDVDHNGETRLTDVFMIGDVQRGPSSIVAAVGTARRATDAILSRENIRSHQNDKYWNNVNPAEIYQRKGDISITLVDSDDRDAFVAQEAARCLECNYVCSKCVDVCPNRANVSIAVPGFQNRFQTLHLDAYCNECGNCAQFCPWNGKPYKDKITVFSLSQDFDNSSNPGFLVEDCRVRVRLNNQSWVLNIDSEGQFNNVPPELNDMCRIISHVHQHHHYLLGRVEV
;
A
#
# COMPACT_ATOMS: atom_id res chain seq x y z
N MET A 1 2.78 28.28 -0.64
CA MET A 1 1.54 27.47 -0.69
C MET A 1 1.24 26.90 0.69
N SER A 2 -0.02 26.78 1.06
CA SER A 2 -0.48 26.04 2.24
C SER A 2 -1.24 24.78 1.81
N LEU A 3 -1.41 23.82 2.71
CA LEU A 3 -2.26 22.66 2.45
C LEU A 3 -3.72 23.04 2.71
N GLY A 4 -4.58 22.90 1.70
CA GLY A 4 -6.02 23.04 1.86
C GLY A 4 -6.67 21.85 2.57
N GLU A 5 -7.99 21.91 2.73
CA GLU A 5 -8.76 20.81 3.30
C GLU A 5 -8.60 19.51 2.48
N PRO A 6 -8.59 18.34 3.13
CA PRO A 6 -8.62 17.06 2.43
C PRO A 6 -9.85 16.92 1.52
N ASP A 7 -9.66 16.41 0.30
CA ASP A 7 -10.77 15.99 -0.57
C ASP A 7 -11.48 14.74 -0.02
N GLU A 8 -12.55 14.28 -0.69
CA GLU A 8 -13.28 13.05 -0.31
C GLU A 8 -12.37 11.79 -0.24
N LYS A 9 -11.21 11.83 -0.91
CA LYS A 9 -10.20 10.77 -0.91
C LYS A 9 -9.08 11.02 0.13
N GLY A 10 -9.22 12.07 0.95
CA GLY A 10 -8.26 12.46 1.98
C GLY A 10 -7.04 13.22 1.48
N ARG A 11 -6.98 13.59 0.20
CA ARG A 11 -5.82 14.29 -0.38
C ARG A 11 -5.98 15.79 -0.22
N ARG A 12 -4.98 16.45 0.37
CA ARG A 12 -4.94 17.90 0.47
C ARG A 12 -4.42 18.51 -0.84
N ARG A 13 -5.06 19.58 -1.30
CA ARG A 13 -4.59 20.33 -2.47
C ARG A 13 -3.73 21.52 -2.04
N PRO A 14 -2.70 21.88 -2.83
CA PRO A 14 -1.96 23.12 -2.58
C PRO A 14 -2.88 24.32 -2.78
N VAL A 15 -2.90 25.22 -1.81
CA VAL A 15 -3.59 26.51 -1.88
C VAL A 15 -2.54 27.60 -1.98
N GLU A 16 -2.73 28.50 -2.94
CA GLU A 16 -1.83 29.62 -3.17
C GLU A 16 -1.76 30.52 -1.92
N THR A 17 -0.56 31.01 -1.63
CA THR A 17 -0.32 31.98 -0.55
C THR A 17 0.49 33.14 -1.14
N ASN A 18 0.44 34.31 -0.48
CA ASN A 18 1.25 35.47 -0.90
C ASN A 18 2.75 35.32 -0.55
N GLU A 19 3.14 34.20 0.04
CA GLU A 19 4.52 33.92 0.41
C GLU A 19 5.30 33.40 -0.78
N THR A 20 6.45 34.01 -1.04
CA THR A 20 7.38 33.59 -2.07
C THR A 20 8.70 33.20 -1.43
N VAL A 21 9.36 32.19 -2.01
CA VAL A 21 10.68 31.72 -1.56
C VAL A 21 11.59 31.65 -2.79
N THR A 22 12.80 32.19 -2.67
CA THR A 22 13.84 32.03 -3.68
C THR A 22 14.73 30.85 -3.29
N LEU A 23 14.86 29.87 -4.20
CA LEU A 23 15.70 28.69 -4.01
C LEU A 23 16.87 28.75 -4.99
N LEU A 24 18.10 28.66 -4.47
CA LEU A 24 19.30 28.46 -5.31
C LEU A 24 19.45 26.96 -5.56
N VAL A 25 19.31 26.52 -6.81
CA VAL A 25 19.40 25.11 -7.20
C VAL A 25 20.28 24.96 -8.44
N ASP A 26 21.06 23.89 -8.49
CA ASP A 26 21.87 23.53 -9.66
C ASP A 26 21.06 22.78 -10.73
N SER A 27 19.90 22.23 -10.35
CA SER A 27 19.03 21.46 -11.24
C SER A 27 17.58 21.56 -10.82
N LEU A 28 16.69 21.69 -11.82
CA LEU A 28 15.25 21.73 -11.66
C LEU A 28 14.63 20.59 -12.48
N ILE A 29 13.95 19.66 -11.81
CA ILE A 29 13.20 18.59 -12.47
C ILE A 29 11.72 18.97 -12.48
N THR A 30 11.16 19.17 -13.66
CA THR A 30 9.74 19.49 -13.83
C THR A 30 8.90 18.21 -13.79
N ALA A 31 8.00 18.11 -12.82
CA ALA A 31 7.00 17.05 -12.76
C ALA A 31 5.86 17.35 -13.76
N ILE A 32 6.09 17.01 -15.04
CA ILE A 32 5.07 17.14 -16.08
C ILE A 32 3.99 16.07 -15.90
N GLY A 33 2.73 16.46 -16.07
CA GLY A 33 1.61 15.52 -16.14
C GLY A 33 1.51 14.88 -17.52
N GLU A 34 0.52 13.99 -17.67
CA GLU A 34 0.22 13.34 -18.95
C GLU A 34 -1.14 13.81 -19.48
N GLN A 35 -1.27 13.80 -20.80
CA GLN A 35 -2.51 14.06 -21.52
C GLN A 35 -2.67 13.02 -22.62
N GLN A 36 -3.92 12.67 -22.90
CA GLN A 36 -4.29 11.78 -23.99
C GLN A 36 -4.06 12.43 -25.35
N ASP A 37 -3.67 11.61 -26.32
CA ASP A 37 -3.56 12.01 -27.72
C ASP A 37 -4.95 12.10 -28.35
N THR A 38 -5.56 13.28 -28.26
CA THR A 38 -6.91 13.51 -28.79
C THR A 38 -6.96 13.43 -30.32
N GLU A 39 -5.88 13.75 -31.01
CA GLU A 39 -5.81 13.63 -32.47
C GLU A 39 -5.87 12.17 -32.90
N ALA A 40 -5.05 11.31 -32.27
CA ALA A 40 -5.06 9.88 -32.53
C ALA A 40 -6.42 9.24 -32.18
N LEU A 41 -7.01 9.59 -31.03
CA LEU A 41 -8.32 9.07 -30.63
C LEU A 41 -9.44 9.47 -31.61
N ASN A 42 -9.45 10.73 -32.05
CA ASN A 42 -10.39 11.20 -33.06
C ASN A 42 -10.18 10.52 -34.42
N ALA A 43 -8.93 10.29 -34.82
CA ALA A 43 -8.62 9.57 -36.06
C ALA A 43 -9.12 8.12 -36.04
N MET A 44 -9.19 7.50 -34.85
CA MET A 44 -9.81 6.18 -34.64
C MET A 44 -11.34 6.24 -34.51
N GLY A 45 -11.95 7.44 -34.51
CA GLY A 45 -13.39 7.64 -34.35
C GLY A 45 -13.90 7.50 -32.90
N VAL A 46 -13.01 7.51 -31.91
CA VAL A 46 -13.37 7.32 -30.50
C VAL A 46 -14.05 8.59 -29.97
N PRO A 47 -15.29 8.53 -29.47
CA PRO A 47 -15.95 9.70 -28.90
C PRO A 47 -15.23 10.18 -27.63
N LEU A 48 -15.06 11.50 -27.52
CA LEU A 48 -14.40 12.13 -26.38
C LEU A 48 -15.39 12.96 -25.54
N ASP A 49 -15.14 13.05 -24.24
CA ASP A 49 -15.84 13.95 -23.33
C ASP A 49 -15.36 15.39 -23.46
N LYS A 50 -15.96 16.31 -22.69
CA LYS A 50 -15.60 17.74 -22.70
C LYS A 50 -14.15 18.04 -22.25
N ASN A 51 -13.49 17.08 -21.62
CA ASN A 51 -12.10 17.18 -21.17
C ASN A 51 -11.15 16.42 -22.12
N GLY A 52 -11.67 15.87 -23.22
CA GLY A 52 -10.93 15.14 -24.23
C GLY A 52 -10.66 13.67 -23.87
N TRP A 53 -11.24 13.12 -22.80
CA TRP A 53 -11.08 11.71 -22.43
C TRP A 53 -12.06 10.83 -23.23
N PRO A 54 -11.69 9.60 -23.61
CA PRO A 54 -12.60 8.71 -24.32
C PRO A 54 -13.83 8.37 -23.46
N ASP A 55 -15.01 8.44 -24.07
CA ASP A 55 -16.28 8.02 -23.46
C ASP A 55 -16.34 6.49 -23.42
N VAL A 56 -16.04 5.93 -22.23
CA VAL A 56 -15.95 4.48 -22.01
C VAL A 56 -16.82 4.02 -20.85
N ASP A 57 -17.32 2.80 -20.97
CA ASP A 57 -18.09 2.13 -19.92
C ASP A 57 -17.19 1.56 -18.79
N HIS A 58 -17.80 0.81 -17.85
CA HIS A 58 -17.07 0.20 -16.73
C HIS A 58 -16.02 -0.87 -17.13
N ASN A 59 -16.19 -1.51 -18.29
CA ASN A 59 -15.26 -2.48 -18.86
C ASN A 59 -14.18 -1.81 -19.72
N GLY A 60 -14.33 -0.53 -20.02
CA GLY A 60 -13.46 0.23 -20.91
C GLY A 60 -13.90 0.17 -22.37
N GLU A 61 -15.10 -0.33 -22.68
CA GLU A 61 -15.64 -0.33 -24.03
C GLU A 61 -16.08 1.09 -24.41
N THR A 62 -15.67 1.54 -25.60
CA THR A 62 -16.11 2.82 -26.16
C THR A 62 -17.52 2.71 -26.73
N ARG A 63 -18.08 3.80 -27.27
CA ARG A 63 -19.34 3.71 -28.04
C ARG A 63 -19.18 3.03 -29.40
N LEU A 64 -17.95 2.79 -29.86
CA LEU A 64 -17.67 1.94 -31.01
C LEU A 64 -17.65 0.49 -30.53
N THR A 65 -18.54 -0.33 -31.08
CA THR A 65 -18.64 -1.75 -30.73
C THR A 65 -17.31 -2.46 -30.93
N ASP A 66 -16.93 -3.28 -29.93
CA ASP A 66 -15.71 -4.08 -29.91
C ASP A 66 -14.39 -3.27 -29.86
N VAL A 67 -14.47 -1.96 -29.60
CA VAL A 67 -13.30 -1.10 -29.37
C VAL A 67 -13.18 -0.76 -27.89
N PHE A 68 -12.09 -1.20 -27.27
CA PHE A 68 -11.81 -1.01 -25.84
C PHE A 68 -10.60 -0.11 -25.63
N MET A 69 -10.66 0.72 -24.59
CA MET A 69 -9.54 1.51 -24.10
C MET A 69 -9.08 0.95 -22.76
N ILE A 70 -7.77 0.86 -22.55
CA ILE A 70 -7.17 0.31 -21.32
C ILE A 70 -6.05 1.24 -20.84
N GLY A 71 -5.83 1.27 -19.54
CA GLY A 71 -4.82 2.09 -18.89
C GLY A 71 -5.26 3.53 -18.65
N ASP A 72 -4.26 4.39 -18.52
CA ASP A 72 -4.43 5.78 -18.10
C ASP A 72 -5.18 6.63 -19.14
N VAL A 73 -5.25 6.17 -20.41
CA VAL A 73 -6.04 6.82 -21.45
C VAL A 73 -7.52 6.93 -21.09
N GLN A 74 -8.06 6.11 -20.18
CA GLN A 74 -9.47 6.19 -19.79
C GLN A 74 -9.80 7.48 -19.02
N ARG A 75 -8.94 7.91 -18.08
CA ARG A 75 -9.26 8.98 -17.10
C ARG A 75 -8.04 9.76 -16.57
N GLY A 76 -6.88 9.57 -17.18
CA GLY A 76 -5.62 10.16 -16.77
C GLY A 76 -4.77 9.29 -15.84
N PRO A 77 -3.61 9.83 -15.39
CA PRO A 77 -2.58 9.08 -14.69
C PRO A 77 -3.10 8.31 -13.49
N SER A 78 -2.70 7.04 -13.40
CA SER A 78 -3.03 6.16 -12.28
C SER A 78 -1.82 5.32 -11.89
N SER A 79 -2.03 4.37 -10.98
CA SER A 79 -1.00 3.37 -10.70
C SER A 79 -0.93 2.34 -11.83
N ILE A 80 0.27 1.82 -12.12
CA ILE A 80 0.48 0.70 -13.05
C ILE A 80 -0.49 -0.46 -12.75
N VAL A 81 -0.73 -0.75 -11.48
CA VAL A 81 -1.65 -1.83 -11.04
C VAL A 81 -3.10 -1.51 -11.45
N ALA A 82 -3.53 -0.25 -11.33
CA ALA A 82 -4.85 0.16 -11.78
C ALA A 82 -5.00 0.06 -13.31
N ALA A 83 -3.95 0.45 -14.05
CA ALA A 83 -3.91 0.29 -15.50
C ALA A 83 -4.03 -1.20 -15.91
N VAL A 84 -3.25 -2.10 -15.29
CA VAL A 84 -3.38 -3.55 -15.49
C VAL A 84 -4.79 -4.05 -15.13
N GLY A 85 -5.38 -3.52 -14.06
CA GLY A 85 -6.75 -3.83 -13.65
C GLY A 85 -7.79 -3.44 -14.70
N THR A 86 -7.60 -2.33 -15.42
CA THR A 86 -8.48 -1.94 -16.53
C THR A 86 -8.34 -2.90 -17.72
N ALA A 87 -7.10 -3.30 -18.06
CA ALA A 87 -6.84 -4.26 -19.13
C ALA A 87 -7.49 -5.62 -18.86
N ARG A 88 -7.46 -6.04 -17.60
CA ARG A 88 -8.13 -7.26 -17.14
C ARG A 88 -9.64 -7.20 -17.39
N ARG A 89 -10.30 -6.12 -16.99
CA ARG A 89 -11.76 -5.95 -17.18
C ARG A 89 -12.15 -6.00 -18.66
N ALA A 90 -11.42 -5.29 -19.51
CA ALA A 90 -11.65 -5.32 -20.95
C ALA A 90 -11.47 -6.74 -21.51
N THR A 91 -10.41 -7.44 -21.10
CA THR A 91 -10.15 -8.81 -21.54
C THR A 91 -11.24 -9.77 -21.06
N ASP A 92 -11.71 -9.66 -19.82
CA ASP A 92 -12.82 -10.49 -19.30
C ASP A 92 -14.12 -10.27 -20.07
N ALA A 93 -14.44 -9.02 -20.44
CA ALA A 93 -15.59 -8.70 -21.27
C ALA A 93 -15.48 -9.33 -22.66
N ILE A 94 -14.30 -9.25 -23.30
CA ILE A 94 -14.03 -9.87 -24.60
C ILE A 94 -14.14 -11.39 -24.51
N LEU A 95 -13.45 -12.03 -23.56
CA LEU A 95 -13.49 -13.49 -23.37
C LEU A 95 -14.92 -13.98 -23.16
N SER A 96 -15.71 -13.28 -22.34
CA SER A 96 -17.11 -13.62 -22.12
C SER A 96 -17.95 -13.48 -23.39
N ARG A 97 -17.72 -12.44 -24.19
CA ARG A 97 -18.45 -12.19 -25.46
C ARG A 97 -18.13 -13.26 -26.50
N GLU A 98 -16.86 -13.65 -26.59
CA GLU A 98 -16.35 -14.68 -27.51
C GLU A 98 -16.55 -16.12 -27.00
N ASN A 99 -17.19 -16.28 -25.83
CA ASN A 99 -17.40 -17.58 -25.20
C ASN A 99 -16.09 -18.37 -24.97
N ILE A 100 -15.02 -17.65 -24.61
CA ILE A 100 -13.71 -18.20 -24.26
C ILE A 100 -13.59 -18.27 -22.75
N ARG A 101 -13.19 -19.43 -22.22
CA ARG A 101 -13.01 -19.63 -20.78
C ARG A 101 -11.88 -18.74 -20.24
N SER A 102 -12.19 -17.98 -19.20
CA SER A 102 -11.19 -17.27 -18.39
C SER A 102 -10.59 -18.21 -17.31
N HIS A 103 -9.27 -18.09 -17.12
CA HIS A 103 -8.51 -18.80 -16.07
C HIS A 103 -8.26 -17.95 -14.82
N GLN A 104 -8.85 -16.75 -14.73
CA GLN A 104 -8.57 -15.81 -13.63
C GLN A 104 -8.83 -16.39 -12.24
N ASN A 105 -9.94 -17.11 -12.08
CA ASN A 105 -10.38 -17.64 -10.79
C ASN A 105 -9.79 -19.01 -10.48
N ASP A 106 -8.94 -19.54 -11.37
CA ASP A 106 -8.23 -20.77 -11.11
C ASP A 106 -7.25 -20.51 -9.94
N LYS A 107 -7.41 -21.25 -8.85
CA LYS A 107 -6.51 -21.14 -7.70
C LYS A 107 -5.19 -21.79 -8.06
N TYR A 108 -4.11 -21.00 -8.07
CA TYR A 108 -2.76 -21.51 -8.19
C TYR A 108 -2.07 -21.50 -6.83
N TRP A 109 -1.45 -22.62 -6.48
CA TRP A 109 -0.58 -22.70 -5.31
C TRP A 109 0.79 -22.21 -5.72
N ASN A 110 1.17 -21.07 -5.18
CA ASN A 110 2.46 -20.48 -5.47
C ASN A 110 3.53 -21.22 -4.66
N ASN A 111 4.37 -22.00 -5.32
CA ASN A 111 5.45 -22.78 -4.70
C ASN A 111 6.72 -21.92 -4.50
N VAL A 112 6.53 -20.72 -3.97
CA VAL A 112 7.61 -19.76 -3.75
C VAL A 112 7.99 -19.71 -2.28
N ASN A 113 9.27 -19.66 -1.99
CA ASN A 113 9.77 -19.45 -0.64
C ASN A 113 9.68 -17.95 -0.29
N PRO A 114 8.87 -17.52 0.69
CA PRO A 114 8.75 -16.11 1.05
C PRO A 114 10.10 -15.45 1.36
N ALA A 115 11.05 -16.19 1.95
CA ALA A 115 12.36 -15.64 2.28
C ALA A 115 13.14 -15.21 1.02
N GLU A 116 13.06 -15.98 -0.06
CA GLU A 116 13.68 -15.62 -1.35
C GLU A 116 13.01 -14.39 -1.96
N ILE A 117 11.68 -14.29 -1.85
CA ILE A 117 10.93 -13.12 -2.33
C ILE A 117 11.34 -11.85 -1.56
N TYR A 118 11.49 -11.93 -0.24
CA TYR A 118 11.98 -10.81 0.55
C TYR A 118 13.42 -10.43 0.22
N GLN A 119 14.29 -11.40 -0.10
CA GLN A 119 15.68 -11.12 -0.49
C GLN A 119 15.78 -10.36 -1.82
N ARG A 120 14.86 -10.60 -2.77
CA ARG A 120 14.80 -9.84 -4.04
C ARG A 120 14.45 -8.37 -3.84
N LYS A 121 13.85 -7.99 -2.69
CA LYS A 121 13.47 -6.60 -2.45
C LYS A 121 14.72 -5.73 -2.31
N GLY A 122 14.81 -4.73 -3.19
CA GLY A 122 15.95 -3.80 -3.21
C GLY A 122 17.01 -4.18 -4.25
N ASP A 123 16.93 -5.36 -4.85
CA ASP A 123 17.76 -5.73 -5.98
C ASP A 123 17.26 -5.03 -7.25
N ILE A 124 18.07 -4.11 -7.76
CA ILE A 124 17.84 -3.47 -9.05
C ILE A 124 18.68 -4.22 -10.09
N SER A 125 18.04 -5.09 -10.87
CA SER A 125 18.68 -5.73 -12.02
C SER A 125 18.95 -4.66 -13.07
N ILE A 126 20.22 -4.30 -13.25
CA ILE A 126 20.68 -3.29 -14.23
C ILE A 126 21.21 -3.93 -15.53
N THR A 127 21.20 -5.25 -15.62
CA THR A 127 21.64 -5.96 -16.83
C THR A 127 20.67 -5.65 -17.96
N LEU A 128 21.18 -5.10 -19.06
CA LEU A 128 20.39 -4.94 -20.28
C LEU A 128 20.37 -6.29 -21.00
N VAL A 129 19.17 -6.82 -21.17
CA VAL A 129 18.92 -7.99 -22.02
C VAL A 129 18.43 -7.49 -23.36
N ASP A 130 18.92 -8.12 -24.44
CA ASP A 130 18.48 -7.81 -25.80
C ASP A 130 16.98 -8.11 -25.95
N SER A 131 16.22 -7.22 -26.59
CA SER A 131 14.79 -7.40 -26.83
C SER A 131 14.49 -8.63 -27.70
N ASP A 132 15.45 -9.06 -28.52
CA ASP A 132 15.32 -10.22 -29.39
C ASP A 132 15.60 -11.54 -28.66
N ASP A 133 16.26 -11.50 -27.50
CA ASP A 133 16.50 -12.67 -26.63
C ASP A 133 15.35 -12.85 -25.64
N ARG A 134 14.26 -13.45 -26.13
CA ARG A 134 13.05 -13.69 -25.37
C ARG A 134 13.29 -14.51 -24.09
N ASP A 135 14.13 -15.54 -24.15
CA ASP A 135 14.34 -16.45 -23.00
C ASP A 135 15.10 -15.74 -21.89
N ALA A 136 16.14 -14.98 -22.24
CA ALA A 136 16.86 -14.16 -21.28
C ALA A 136 15.95 -13.07 -20.67
N PHE A 137 15.10 -12.44 -21.48
CA PHE A 137 14.16 -11.42 -21.01
C PHE A 137 13.15 -12.00 -20.01
N VAL A 138 12.54 -13.13 -20.35
CA VAL A 138 11.58 -13.82 -19.47
C VAL A 138 12.25 -14.24 -18.16
N ALA A 139 13.45 -14.80 -18.22
CA ALA A 139 14.19 -15.21 -17.02
C ALA A 139 14.50 -14.01 -16.10
N GLN A 140 14.93 -12.87 -16.69
CA GLN A 140 15.20 -11.65 -15.93
C GLN A 140 13.93 -11.10 -15.28
N GLU A 141 12.83 -10.97 -16.01
CA GLU A 141 11.59 -10.42 -15.48
C GLU A 141 10.99 -11.34 -14.40
N ALA A 142 11.07 -12.67 -14.57
CA ALA A 142 10.66 -13.62 -13.54
C ALA A 142 11.48 -13.49 -12.25
N ALA A 143 12.79 -13.23 -12.37
CA ALA A 143 13.66 -13.02 -11.21
C ALA A 143 13.35 -11.72 -10.44
N ARG A 144 12.75 -10.72 -11.10
CA ARG A 144 12.33 -9.44 -10.49
C ARG A 144 10.96 -9.52 -9.81
N CYS A 145 10.17 -10.55 -10.08
CA CYS A 145 8.85 -10.71 -9.48
C CYS A 145 8.96 -10.80 -7.95
N LEU A 146 8.20 -9.94 -7.27
CA LEU A 146 8.10 -9.87 -5.80
C LEU A 146 6.86 -10.58 -5.25
N GLU A 147 6.11 -11.31 -6.08
CA GLU A 147 4.92 -12.10 -5.67
C GLU A 147 3.98 -11.30 -4.74
N CYS A 148 3.64 -10.06 -5.15
CA CYS A 148 2.95 -9.09 -4.30
C CYS A 148 1.52 -9.51 -3.90
N ASN A 149 0.95 -10.48 -4.62
CA ASN A 149 -0.30 -11.16 -4.28
C ASN A 149 -0.16 -12.14 -3.10
N TYR A 150 1.07 -12.58 -2.79
CA TYR A 150 1.39 -13.55 -1.75
C TYR A 150 2.17 -12.93 -0.59
N VAL A 151 3.14 -12.06 -0.88
CA VAL A 151 4.01 -11.41 0.11
C VAL A 151 3.80 -9.90 0.06
N CYS A 152 3.00 -9.35 0.98
CA CYS A 152 2.75 -7.92 1.05
C CYS A 152 3.47 -7.26 2.25
N SER A 153 4.24 -6.21 1.98
CA SER A 153 4.76 -5.28 3.01
C SER A 153 4.90 -3.87 2.45
N LYS A 154 4.10 -3.50 1.44
CA LYS A 154 4.27 -2.24 0.70
C LYS A 154 4.26 -1.01 1.60
N CYS A 155 3.44 -1.04 2.66
CA CYS A 155 3.36 0.01 3.67
C CYS A 155 4.65 0.25 4.46
N VAL A 156 5.47 -0.80 4.63
CA VAL A 156 6.84 -0.71 5.19
C VAL A 156 7.76 -0.07 4.16
N ASP A 157 7.73 -0.60 2.93
CA ASP A 157 8.66 -0.20 1.85
C ASP A 157 8.47 1.27 1.42
N VAL A 158 7.24 1.80 1.46
CA VAL A 158 6.93 3.17 1.03
C VAL A 158 6.92 4.19 2.16
N CYS A 159 7.05 3.77 3.43
CA CYS A 159 6.98 4.75 4.52
C CYS A 159 8.29 5.56 4.60
N PRO A 160 8.28 6.88 4.29
CA PRO A 160 9.51 7.67 4.31
C PRO A 160 10.13 7.75 5.71
N ASN A 161 9.29 7.74 6.74
CA ASN A 161 9.71 7.79 8.14
C ASN A 161 9.97 6.40 8.76
N ARG A 162 9.79 5.32 7.99
CA ARG A 162 9.89 3.93 8.48
C ARG A 162 8.98 3.63 9.69
N ALA A 163 7.83 4.30 9.74
CA ALA A 163 6.80 4.14 10.78
C ALA A 163 5.97 2.85 10.65
N ASN A 164 6.18 2.04 9.61
CA ASN A 164 5.60 0.69 9.54
C ASN A 164 6.74 -0.32 9.54
N VAL A 165 6.62 -1.36 10.35
CA VAL A 165 7.60 -2.46 10.43
C VAL A 165 6.90 -3.81 10.32
N SER A 166 7.55 -4.81 9.73
CA SER A 166 7.03 -6.19 9.69
C SER A 166 7.88 -7.08 10.59
N ILE A 167 7.24 -7.74 11.55
CA ILE A 167 7.88 -8.66 12.49
C ILE A 167 7.31 -10.07 12.35
N ALA A 168 8.14 -11.09 12.52
CA ALA A 168 7.73 -12.48 12.36
C ALA A 168 7.13 -13.02 13.67
N VAL A 169 5.80 -12.99 13.81
CA VAL A 169 5.13 -13.45 15.03
C VAL A 169 4.60 -14.88 14.82
N PRO A 170 5.06 -15.87 15.62
CA PRO A 170 4.53 -17.23 15.54
C PRO A 170 3.03 -17.31 15.86
N GLY A 171 2.35 -18.34 15.35
CA GLY A 171 0.94 -18.61 15.67
C GLY A 171 -0.08 -17.88 14.79
N PHE A 172 0.36 -17.25 13.69
CA PHE A 172 -0.52 -16.63 12.69
C PHE A 172 -0.38 -17.33 11.33
N GLN A 173 -1.44 -17.30 10.53
CA GLN A 173 -1.39 -17.78 9.14
C GLN A 173 -0.42 -16.95 8.30
N ASN A 174 -0.44 -15.64 8.48
CA ASN A 174 0.53 -14.73 7.89
C ASN A 174 1.80 -14.71 8.74
N ARG A 175 2.93 -15.07 8.14
CA ARG A 175 4.24 -15.13 8.82
C ARG A 175 4.62 -13.81 9.49
N PHE A 176 4.29 -12.69 8.86
CA PHE A 176 4.64 -11.36 9.34
C PHE A 176 3.39 -10.60 9.80
N GLN A 177 3.51 -9.95 10.95
CA GLN A 177 2.57 -8.95 11.42
C GLN A 177 3.17 -7.57 11.19
N THR A 178 2.40 -6.69 10.56
CA THR A 178 2.82 -5.30 10.37
C THR A 178 2.38 -4.47 11.56
N LEU A 179 3.35 -3.83 12.21
CA LEU A 179 3.13 -2.85 13.26
C LEU A 179 3.29 -1.44 12.70
N HIS A 180 2.47 -0.52 13.19
CA HIS A 180 2.60 0.91 12.98
C HIS A 180 3.25 1.53 14.23
N LEU A 181 4.28 2.35 14.06
CA LEU A 181 4.99 3.04 15.13
C LEU A 181 4.51 4.49 15.14
N ASP A 182 3.68 4.84 16.12
CA ASP A 182 2.99 6.12 16.15
C ASP A 182 3.96 7.30 16.15
N ALA A 183 4.97 7.23 17.02
CA ALA A 183 5.96 8.28 17.20
C ALA A 183 6.75 8.65 15.94
N TYR A 184 6.79 7.78 14.92
CA TYR A 184 7.53 8.01 13.69
C TYR A 184 6.61 8.50 12.56
N CYS A 185 5.30 8.37 12.72
CA CYS A 185 4.33 8.69 11.71
C CYS A 185 3.98 10.18 11.72
N ASN A 186 4.06 10.82 10.57
CA ASN A 186 3.56 12.18 10.35
C ASN A 186 2.22 12.20 9.59
N GLU A 187 1.55 11.05 9.52
CA GLU A 187 0.31 10.84 8.77
C GLU A 187 0.33 11.33 7.31
N CYS A 188 1.49 11.30 6.64
CA CYS A 188 1.61 11.72 5.22
C CYS A 188 0.75 10.89 4.24
N GLY A 189 0.17 9.77 4.67
CA GLY A 189 -0.74 8.95 3.87
C GLY A 189 -0.08 8.08 2.81
N ASN A 190 1.25 8.10 2.68
CA ASN A 190 1.94 7.37 1.60
C ASN A 190 1.66 5.86 1.64
N CYS A 191 1.62 5.27 2.85
CA CYS A 191 1.30 3.85 3.01
C CYS A 191 -0.14 3.50 2.61
N ALA A 192 -1.09 4.44 2.70
CA ALA A 192 -2.47 4.25 2.25
C ALA A 192 -2.56 4.35 0.72
N GLN A 193 -1.90 5.35 0.13
CA GLN A 193 -1.89 5.57 -1.31
C GLN A 193 -1.37 4.35 -2.10
N PHE A 194 -0.36 3.67 -1.56
CA PHE A 194 0.24 2.49 -2.19
C PHE A 194 -0.32 1.16 -1.66
N CYS A 195 -1.39 1.18 -0.84
CA CYS A 195 -1.97 -0.04 -0.31
C CYS A 195 -2.78 -0.76 -1.39
N PRO A 196 -2.40 -1.99 -1.81
CA PRO A 196 -3.13 -2.73 -2.85
C PRO A 196 -4.51 -3.23 -2.36
N TRP A 197 -4.76 -3.17 -1.05
CA TRP A 197 -6.00 -3.62 -0.41
C TRP A 197 -6.93 -2.48 -0.02
N ASN A 198 -6.67 -1.25 -0.49
CA ASN A 198 -7.45 -0.05 -0.17
C ASN A 198 -7.56 0.23 1.36
N GLY A 199 -6.58 -0.23 2.14
CA GLY A 199 -6.47 0.08 3.57
C GLY A 199 -5.65 1.35 3.83
N LYS A 200 -5.72 1.85 5.06
CA LYS A 200 -4.90 2.94 5.61
C LYS A 200 -3.96 2.38 6.68
N PRO A 201 -2.79 1.83 6.33
CA PRO A 201 -1.93 1.12 7.27
C PRO A 201 -1.57 1.90 8.54
N TYR A 202 -1.37 3.23 8.41
CA TYR A 202 -1.12 4.12 9.55
C TYR A 202 -2.30 4.32 10.53
N LYS A 203 -3.50 3.82 10.17
CA LYS A 203 -4.70 3.81 11.01
C LYS A 203 -5.16 2.40 11.36
N ASP A 204 -5.08 1.48 10.39
CA ASP A 204 -5.69 0.16 10.48
C ASP A 204 -4.77 -0.89 11.12
N LYS A 205 -3.45 -0.70 11.06
CA LYS A 205 -2.49 -1.65 11.64
C LYS A 205 -2.33 -1.43 13.14
N ILE A 206 -1.92 -2.49 13.82
CA ILE A 206 -1.66 -2.47 15.27
C ILE A 206 -0.60 -1.42 15.54
N THR A 207 -0.99 -0.39 16.27
CA THR A 207 -0.15 0.75 16.60
C THR A 207 0.59 0.52 17.91
N VAL A 208 1.89 0.68 17.88
CA VAL A 208 2.75 0.74 19.07
C VAL A 208 2.88 2.22 19.43
N PHE A 209 2.38 2.56 20.62
CA PHE A 209 2.46 3.90 21.16
C PHE A 209 3.66 4.03 22.10
N SER A 210 4.31 5.18 22.07
CA SER A 210 5.42 5.51 22.98
C SER A 210 4.99 6.48 24.10
N LEU A 211 3.91 7.24 23.91
CA LEU A 211 3.40 8.23 24.87
C LEU A 211 1.93 7.96 25.21
N SER A 212 1.56 8.19 26.48
CA SER A 212 0.15 8.10 26.93
C SER A 212 -0.75 9.05 26.17
N GLN A 213 -0.29 10.28 25.95
CA GLN A 213 -1.08 11.31 25.26
C GLN A 213 -1.44 10.89 23.83
N ASP A 214 -0.53 10.28 23.10
CA ASP A 214 -0.77 9.80 21.74
C ASP A 214 -1.74 8.62 21.73
N PHE A 215 -1.58 7.69 22.68
CA PHE A 215 -2.56 6.62 22.89
C PHE A 215 -3.95 7.20 23.18
N ASP A 216 -4.05 8.21 24.04
CA ASP A 216 -5.33 8.82 24.45
C ASP A 216 -6.01 9.59 23.31
N ASN A 217 -5.24 10.25 22.45
CA ASN A 217 -5.75 11.06 21.33
C ASN A 217 -5.94 10.28 20.02
N SER A 218 -5.54 9.01 19.98
CA SER A 218 -5.69 8.15 18.80
C SER A 218 -6.91 7.23 18.92
N SER A 219 -7.49 6.84 17.78
CA SER A 219 -8.51 5.79 17.70
C SER A 219 -7.96 4.46 17.17
N ASN A 220 -6.67 4.41 16.83
CA ASN A 220 -6.07 3.22 16.23
C ASN A 220 -6.14 2.01 17.17
N PRO A 221 -6.31 0.79 16.62
CA PRO A 221 -6.04 -0.42 17.39
C PRO A 221 -4.55 -0.48 17.71
N GLY A 222 -4.19 -0.87 18.92
CA GLY A 222 -2.80 -0.78 19.35
C GLY A 222 -2.58 -0.96 20.84
N PHE A 223 -1.36 -0.68 21.28
CA PHE A 223 -1.00 -0.82 22.68
C PHE A 223 0.13 0.14 23.09
N LEU A 224 0.15 0.46 24.38
CA LEU A 224 1.18 1.20 25.07
C LEU A 224 1.68 0.35 26.24
N VAL A 225 3.00 0.20 26.36
CA VAL A 225 3.64 -0.53 27.47
C VAL A 225 4.28 0.48 28.42
N GLU A 226 3.87 0.46 29.68
CA GLU A 226 4.37 1.29 30.77
C GLU A 226 4.80 0.37 31.92
N ASP A 227 6.09 0.06 31.97
CA ASP A 227 6.67 -0.90 32.92
C ASP A 227 5.95 -2.26 32.83
N CYS A 228 5.30 -2.71 33.90
CA CYS A 228 4.53 -3.97 33.92
C CYS A 228 3.08 -3.81 33.45
N ARG A 229 2.67 -2.61 33.03
CA ARG A 229 1.30 -2.30 32.65
C ARG A 229 1.17 -2.12 31.15
N VAL A 230 0.16 -2.75 30.55
CA VAL A 230 -0.11 -2.63 29.12
C VAL A 230 -1.51 -2.09 28.91
N ARG A 231 -1.60 -0.92 28.28
CA ARG A 231 -2.86 -0.35 27.81
C ARG A 231 -3.09 -0.84 26.39
N VAL A 232 -4.23 -1.48 26.13
CA VAL A 232 -4.56 -2.06 24.83
C VAL A 232 -5.84 -1.44 24.30
N ARG A 233 -5.89 -1.10 23.02
CA ARG A 233 -7.09 -0.68 22.30
C ARG A 233 -7.36 -1.61 21.12
N LEU A 234 -8.60 -2.08 21.00
CA LEU A 234 -9.08 -2.93 19.92
C LEU A 234 -10.60 -2.74 19.80
N ASN A 235 -11.14 -2.64 18.57
CA ASN A 235 -12.58 -2.49 18.33
C ASN A 235 -13.25 -1.37 19.14
N ASN A 236 -12.56 -0.22 19.28
CA ASN A 236 -12.99 0.94 20.07
C ASN A 236 -13.19 0.69 21.57
N GLN A 237 -12.70 -0.44 22.10
CA GLN A 237 -12.66 -0.74 23.52
C GLN A 237 -11.22 -0.64 24.01
N SER A 238 -11.05 -0.36 25.31
CA SER A 238 -9.74 -0.21 25.94
C SER A 238 -9.63 -1.08 27.19
N TRP A 239 -8.49 -1.73 27.36
CA TRP A 239 -8.18 -2.59 28.49
C TRP A 239 -6.86 -2.20 29.10
N VAL A 240 -6.71 -2.58 30.36
CA VAL A 240 -5.45 -2.47 31.09
C VAL A 240 -5.10 -3.85 31.59
N LEU A 241 -4.00 -4.38 31.09
CA LEU A 241 -3.46 -5.69 31.43
C LEU A 241 -2.13 -5.53 32.14
N ASN A 242 -1.70 -6.58 32.85
CA ASN A 242 -0.36 -6.66 33.40
C ASN A 242 0.45 -7.68 32.59
N ILE A 243 1.67 -7.30 32.25
CA ILE A 243 2.65 -8.15 31.60
C ILE A 243 3.81 -8.40 32.58
N ASP A 244 4.27 -9.65 32.67
CA ASP A 244 5.43 -9.98 33.50
C ASP A 244 6.77 -9.81 32.73
N SER A 245 7.88 -10.04 33.42
CA SER A 245 9.22 -9.94 32.84
C SER A 245 9.48 -10.95 31.71
N GLU A 246 8.73 -12.06 31.70
CA GLU A 246 8.77 -13.06 30.64
C GLU A 246 7.82 -12.70 29.49
N GLY A 247 7.13 -11.55 29.53
CA GLY A 247 6.19 -11.14 28.50
C GLY A 247 4.84 -11.86 28.55
N GLN A 248 4.50 -12.56 29.64
CA GLN A 248 3.24 -13.28 29.78
C GLN A 248 2.15 -12.41 30.42
N PHE A 249 0.90 -12.71 30.05
CA PHE A 249 -0.28 -12.01 30.55
C PHE A 249 -1.14 -12.94 31.40
N ASN A 250 -1.69 -12.42 32.50
CA ASN A 250 -2.67 -13.13 33.32
C ASN A 250 -4.10 -12.72 32.93
N ASN A 251 -5.01 -13.69 32.86
CA ASN A 251 -6.45 -13.48 32.60
C ASN A 251 -6.75 -12.68 31.31
N VAL A 252 -6.17 -13.10 30.18
CA VAL A 252 -6.37 -12.47 28.87
C VAL A 252 -7.83 -12.61 28.42
N PRO A 253 -8.54 -11.50 28.13
CA PRO A 253 -9.85 -11.56 27.48
C PRO A 253 -9.77 -12.30 26.13
N PRO A 254 -10.73 -13.19 25.79
CA PRO A 254 -10.63 -14.01 24.58
C PRO A 254 -10.40 -13.21 23.28
N GLU A 255 -10.98 -12.02 23.19
CA GLU A 255 -10.83 -11.08 22.07
C GLU A 255 -9.43 -10.48 21.92
N LEU A 256 -8.62 -10.49 22.99
CA LEU A 256 -7.26 -9.95 22.99
C LEU A 256 -6.18 -11.03 22.81
N ASN A 257 -6.53 -12.31 22.61
CA ASN A 257 -5.55 -13.40 22.49
C ASN A 257 -4.47 -13.13 21.45
N ASP A 258 -4.86 -12.71 20.24
CA ASP A 258 -3.90 -12.42 19.17
C ASP A 258 -3.11 -11.15 19.43
N MET A 259 -3.75 -10.11 19.99
CA MET A 259 -3.08 -8.87 20.38
C MET A 259 -2.03 -9.12 21.47
N CYS A 260 -2.38 -9.87 22.51
CA CYS A 260 -1.45 -10.24 23.58
C CYS A 260 -0.30 -11.09 23.04
N ARG A 261 -0.54 -12.01 22.11
CA ARG A 261 0.55 -12.77 21.45
C ARG A 261 1.54 -11.86 20.74
N ILE A 262 1.04 -10.84 20.03
CA ILE A 262 1.90 -9.84 19.37
C ILE A 262 2.67 -9.02 20.40
N ILE A 263 1.99 -8.53 21.45
CA ILE A 263 2.64 -7.73 22.50
C ILE A 263 3.72 -8.53 23.22
N SER A 264 3.45 -9.77 23.61
CA SER A 264 4.41 -10.69 24.23
C SER A 264 5.64 -10.87 23.35
N HIS A 265 5.43 -11.09 22.04
CA HIS A 265 6.53 -11.26 21.10
C HIS A 265 7.36 -9.99 20.92
N VAL A 266 6.71 -8.82 20.85
CA VAL A 266 7.39 -7.53 20.81
C VAL A 266 8.19 -7.30 22.08
N HIS A 267 7.61 -7.56 23.24
CA HIS A 267 8.28 -7.40 24.54
C HIS A 267 9.54 -8.28 24.65
N GLN A 268 9.46 -9.54 24.26
CA GLN A 268 10.57 -10.50 24.36
C GLN A 268 11.67 -10.30 23.32
N HIS A 269 11.30 -9.99 22.07
CA HIS A 269 12.23 -10.05 20.93
C HIS A 269 12.47 -8.71 20.23
N HIS A 270 11.60 -7.72 20.44
CA HIS A 270 11.63 -6.43 19.77
C HIS A 270 11.45 -5.26 20.76
N HIS A 271 11.98 -5.38 21.98
CA HIS A 271 11.83 -4.39 23.05
C HIS A 271 12.26 -2.97 22.63
N TYR A 272 13.17 -2.84 21.67
CA TYR A 272 13.60 -1.56 21.10
C TYR A 272 12.47 -0.77 20.43
N LEU A 273 11.36 -1.44 20.05
CA LEU A 273 10.15 -0.79 19.53
C LEU A 273 9.29 -0.15 20.62
N LEU A 274 9.51 -0.49 21.89
CA LEU A 274 8.77 0.01 23.05
C LEU A 274 9.46 1.23 23.70
N GLY A 275 10.47 1.79 23.04
CA GLY A 275 11.24 2.90 23.56
C GLY A 275 10.41 4.16 23.79
N ARG A 276 10.79 4.91 24.82
CA ARG A 276 10.25 6.26 25.06
C ARG A 276 10.82 7.22 24.03
N VAL A 277 9.99 8.16 23.59
CA VAL A 277 10.39 9.30 22.77
C VAL A 277 10.31 10.57 23.61
N GLU A 278 11.13 11.56 23.26
CA GLU A 278 11.08 12.87 23.90
C GLU A 278 9.75 13.56 23.58
N VAL A 279 9.21 14.29 24.56
CA VAL A 279 7.98 15.08 24.46
C VAL A 279 8.30 16.47 23.95
#